data_AF-A0A0C2GBB7-F1
#
_entry.id   AF-A0A0C2GBB7-F1
#
_cell.length_a   1.000
_cell.length_b   1.000
_cell.length_c   1.000
_cell.angle_alpha   90.00
_cell.angle_beta   90.00
_cell.angle_gamma   90.00
#
_symmetry.space_group_name_H-M   'P 1'
#
loop_
_entity.id
_entity.type
_entity.pdbx_description
1 polymer ?
#
loop_
_entity_poly.entity_id
_entity_poly.type
_entity_poly.pdbx_seq_one_letter_code
_entity_poly.pdbx_strand_id
1 'polypeptide(L)'
;MTTLAQYFSSEGNIYVKGHYGIELCRQEYYGNDFAGATFVVRIGDCGMRRIRQLQPHGMNYVLTFVTNFHPHFMTKVDRAYNVRCFYAYIDKTVNTDMEVRWVDR
;
A
#
# COMPACT_ATOMS: atom_id res chain seq x y z
N MET A 1 10.60 -32.53 -24.37
CA MET A 1 9.76 -31.80 -23.40
C MET A 1 10.51 -31.63 -22.08
N THR A 2 11.68 -30.99 -22.10
CA THR A 2 12.51 -30.81 -20.91
C THR A 2 13.59 -29.80 -21.26
N THR A 3 13.39 -28.52 -20.90
CA THR A 3 14.43 -27.47 -20.77
C THR A 3 13.87 -26.07 -20.47
N LEU A 4 12.54 -25.85 -20.43
CA LEU A 4 11.99 -24.52 -20.10
C LEU A 4 11.50 -24.36 -18.65
N ALA A 5 11.49 -25.43 -17.85
CA ALA A 5 11.05 -25.37 -16.45
C ALA A 5 12.16 -24.94 -15.46
N GLN A 6 13.38 -24.65 -15.94
CA GLN A 6 14.57 -24.51 -15.08
C GLN A 6 15.16 -23.09 -15.03
N TYR A 7 14.43 -22.08 -15.53
CA TYR A 7 14.85 -20.67 -15.50
C TYR A 7 13.92 -19.73 -14.71
N PHE A 8 12.87 -20.26 -14.09
CA PHE A 8 11.83 -19.44 -13.43
C PHE A 8 11.56 -19.90 -11.99
N SER A 9 12.63 -20.03 -11.19
CA SER A 9 12.54 -20.17 -9.73
C SER A 9 13.14 -18.93 -9.04
N SER A 10 12.80 -17.73 -9.51
CA SER A 10 13.36 -16.50 -8.95
C SER A 10 12.71 -16.20 -7.61
N GLU A 11 13.48 -16.40 -6.55
CA GLU A 11 13.26 -15.82 -5.24
C GLU A 11 13.09 -14.31 -5.41
N GLY A 12 11.89 -13.81 -5.13
CA GLY A 12 11.50 -12.42 -5.36
C GLY A 12 11.40 -11.66 -4.05
N ASN A 13 11.68 -10.37 -4.08
CA ASN A 13 11.58 -9.50 -2.92
C ASN A 13 10.59 -8.36 -3.20
N ILE A 14 9.69 -8.11 -2.25
CA ILE A 14 8.89 -6.88 -2.19
C ILE A 14 9.34 -6.12 -0.96
N TYR A 15 9.69 -4.85 -1.13
CA TYR A 15 10.16 -4.02 -0.01
C TYR A 15 9.84 -2.55 -0.21
N VAL A 16 9.92 -1.78 0.87
CA VAL A 16 9.76 -0.32 0.80
C VAL A 16 11.08 0.33 0.40
N LYS A 17 11.04 1.22 -0.61
CA LYS A 17 12.20 1.96 -1.12
C LYS A 17 12.95 2.64 0.02
N GLY A 18 14.24 2.36 0.14
CA GLY A 18 15.11 2.93 1.19
C GLY A 18 15.06 2.20 2.54
N HIS A 19 14.23 1.17 2.68
CA HIS A 19 14.02 0.43 3.93
C HIS A 19 14.26 -1.08 3.80
N TYR A 20 15.04 -1.52 2.80
CA TYR A 20 15.32 -2.96 2.57
C TYR A 20 15.94 -3.67 3.78
N GLY A 21 16.80 -2.99 4.54
CA GLY A 21 17.47 -3.55 5.72
C GLY A 21 16.57 -3.75 6.95
N ILE A 22 15.30 -3.35 6.88
CA ILE A 22 14.34 -3.52 7.97
C ILE A 22 13.42 -4.69 7.60
N GLU A 23 13.45 -5.74 8.40
CA GLU A 23 12.67 -6.97 8.16
C GLU A 23 11.17 -6.70 8.02
N LEU A 24 10.61 -5.84 8.87
CA LEU A 24 9.20 -5.42 8.80
C LEU A 24 8.82 -4.67 7.50
N CYS A 25 9.81 -4.19 6.75
CA CYS A 25 9.62 -3.41 5.53
C CYS A 25 9.96 -4.19 4.25
N ARG A 26 10.15 -5.52 4.39
CA ARG A 26 10.54 -6.43 3.33
C ARG A 26 9.75 -7.74 3.45
N GLN A 27 9.46 -8.36 2.32
CA GLN A 27 8.95 -9.72 2.24
C GLN A 27 9.64 -10.44 1.07
N GLU A 28 10.17 -11.62 1.36
CA GLU A 28 10.82 -12.50 0.40
C GLU A 28 9.80 -13.59 0.00
N TYR A 29 9.73 -13.91 -1.29
CA TYR A 29 8.82 -14.90 -1.86
C TYR A 29 9.63 -15.97 -2.59
N TYR A 30 9.35 -17.23 -2.27
CA TYR A 30 10.02 -18.39 -2.86
C TYR A 30 8.98 -19.25 -3.61
N GLY A 31 9.23 -19.56 -4.88
CA GLY A 31 8.43 -20.52 -5.65
C GLY A 31 7.10 -20.02 -6.25
N ASN A 32 6.37 -20.97 -6.87
CA ASN A 32 5.12 -20.74 -7.63
C ASN A 32 3.85 -20.64 -6.75
N ASP A 33 3.98 -20.51 -5.43
CA ASP A 33 2.85 -20.65 -4.49
C ASP A 33 1.92 -19.43 -4.43
N PHE A 34 2.19 -18.36 -5.18
CA PHE A 34 1.36 -17.16 -5.16
C PHE A 34 0.98 -16.66 -6.55
N ALA A 35 -0.30 -16.81 -6.90
CA ALA A 35 -0.92 -16.14 -8.05
C ALA A 35 -0.94 -14.59 -7.91
N GLY A 36 -0.59 -14.05 -6.72
CA GLY A 36 -0.43 -12.63 -6.47
C GLY A 36 0.24 -12.34 -5.14
N ALA A 37 1.47 -11.81 -5.16
CA ALA A 37 2.20 -11.44 -3.95
C ALA A 37 1.48 -10.29 -3.19
N THR A 38 1.17 -10.52 -1.91
CA THR A 38 0.54 -9.52 -1.02
C THR A 38 1.52 -9.08 0.05
N PHE A 39 1.74 -7.78 0.16
CA PHE A 39 2.60 -7.16 1.17
C PHE A 39 1.83 -6.06 1.90
N VAL A 40 1.90 -6.05 3.23
CA VAL A 40 1.12 -5.15 4.09
C VAL A 40 2.07 -4.34 4.96
N VAL A 41 1.87 -3.03 4.99
CA VAL A 41 2.61 -2.10 5.85
C VAL A 41 1.60 -1.33 6.70
N ARG A 42 1.86 -1.22 8.00
CA ARG A 42 1.00 -0.42 8.89
C ARG A 42 1.20 1.07 8.61
N ILE A 43 0.15 1.84 8.86
CA ILE A 43 0.21 3.29 8.69
C ILE A 43 1.28 3.88 9.64
N GLY A 44 2.24 4.60 9.07
CA GLY A 44 3.34 5.22 9.82
C GLY A 44 4.67 4.46 9.77
N ASP A 45 4.66 3.19 9.35
CA ASP A 45 5.88 2.37 9.29
C ASP A 45 6.67 2.62 8.00
N CYS A 46 7.91 2.13 7.96
CA CYS A 46 8.76 2.08 6.76
C CYS A 46 8.95 3.43 6.05
N GLY A 47 9.01 4.54 6.81
CA GLY A 47 9.21 5.87 6.23
C GLY A 47 8.01 6.40 5.44
N MET A 48 6.80 5.93 5.76
CA MET A 48 5.56 6.40 5.14
C MET A 48 5.41 7.91 5.22
N ARG A 49 5.33 8.56 4.05
CA ARG A 49 5.18 10.00 3.97
C ARG A 49 3.72 10.39 4.16
N ARG A 50 3.44 11.10 5.25
CA ARG A 50 2.12 11.66 5.57
C ARG A 50 2.02 13.10 5.08
N ILE A 51 1.08 13.38 4.19
CA ILE A 51 0.87 14.71 3.59
C ILE A 51 -0.57 15.16 3.85
N ARG A 52 -0.73 16.32 4.48
CA ARG A 52 -2.05 16.93 4.66
C ARG A 52 -2.51 17.51 3.32
N GLN A 53 -3.71 17.13 2.89
CA GLN A 53 -4.35 17.71 1.71
C GLN A 53 -5.45 18.68 2.16
N LEU A 54 -5.41 19.88 1.61
CA LEU A 54 -6.37 20.92 1.94
C LEU A 54 -7.66 20.78 1.13
N GLN A 55 -7.58 20.38 -0.14
CA GLN A 55 -8.75 20.23 -1.01
C GLN A 55 -8.61 18.98 -1.90
N PRO A 56 -9.54 18.00 -1.84
CA PRO A 56 -10.47 17.78 -0.73
C PRO A 56 -9.73 17.57 0.59
N HIS A 57 -10.33 17.98 1.70
CA HIS A 57 -9.77 17.83 3.04
C HIS A 57 -9.47 16.35 3.34
N GLY A 58 -8.25 16.06 3.75
CA GLY A 58 -7.85 14.71 4.12
C GLY A 58 -6.36 14.54 4.30
N MET A 59 -5.93 13.29 4.43
CA MET A 59 -4.53 12.89 4.59
C MET A 59 -4.13 11.89 3.52
N ASN A 60 -3.02 12.17 2.84
CA ASN A 60 -2.37 11.23 1.94
C ASN A 60 -1.26 10.48 2.68
N TYR A 61 -1.24 9.17 2.56
CA TYR A 61 -0.13 8.32 2.96
C TYR A 61 0.54 7.77 1.71
N VAL A 62 1.85 8.01 1.60
CA VAL A 62 2.61 7.70 0.39
C VAL A 62 3.79 6.79 0.73
N LEU A 63 3.90 5.69 -0.01
CA LEU A 63 5.04 4.77 0.02
C LEU A 63 5.44 4.39 -1.40
N THR A 64 6.71 4.01 -1.57
CA THR A 64 7.18 3.42 -2.82
C THR A 64 7.60 1.99 -2.57
N PHE A 65 6.89 1.03 -3.16
CA PHE A 65 7.24 -0.38 -3.10
C PHE A 65 8.16 -0.72 -4.26
N VAL A 66 9.14 -1.58 -4.02
CA VAL A 66 10.06 -2.09 -5.04
C VAL A 66 9.91 -3.60 -5.08
N THR A 67 9.68 -4.14 -6.27
CA THR A 67 9.62 -5.57 -6.55
C THR A 67 10.84 -5.97 -7.37
N ASN A 68 11.63 -6.90 -6.85
CA ASN A 68 12.83 -7.44 -7.50
C ASN A 68 12.70 -8.96 -7.61
N PHE A 69 13.21 -9.54 -8.71
CA PHE A 69 13.20 -10.98 -8.99
C PHE A 69 14.61 -11.62 -8.85
N HIS A 70 15.50 -10.98 -8.10
CA HIS A 70 16.82 -11.50 -7.77
C HIS A 70 17.15 -11.21 -6.29
N PRO A 71 17.66 -12.19 -5.54
CA PRO A 71 17.82 -12.09 -4.08
C PRO A 71 18.87 -11.06 -3.62
N HIS A 72 19.80 -10.66 -4.49
CA HIS A 72 20.94 -9.81 -4.09
C HIS A 72 21.11 -8.50 -4.85
N PHE A 73 20.48 -8.33 -6.03
CA PHE A 73 20.80 -7.21 -6.90
C PHE A 73 19.56 -6.71 -7.61
N MET A 74 19.44 -5.39 -7.77
CA MET A 74 18.39 -4.83 -8.60
C MET A 74 18.66 -5.16 -10.07
N THR A 75 17.66 -5.71 -10.75
CA THR A 75 17.78 -6.11 -12.15
C THR A 75 16.97 -5.19 -13.06
N LYS A 76 17.15 -5.33 -14.37
CA LYS A 76 16.39 -4.56 -15.38
C LYS A 76 14.87 -4.80 -15.30
N VAL A 77 14.44 -5.92 -14.72
CA VAL A 77 13.01 -6.28 -14.59
C VAL A 77 12.39 -5.80 -13.28
N ASP A 78 13.17 -5.16 -12.41
CA ASP A 78 12.67 -4.58 -11.18
C ASP A 78 11.67 -3.46 -11.46
N ARG A 79 10.64 -3.37 -10.61
CA ARG A 79 9.61 -2.34 -10.72
C ARG A 79 9.45 -1.59 -9.41
N ALA A 80 9.24 -0.28 -9.51
CA ALA A 80 8.94 0.57 -8.38
C ALA A 80 7.53 1.16 -8.53
N TYR A 81 6.71 0.99 -7.50
CA TYR A 81 5.32 1.41 -7.47
C TYR A 81 5.14 2.51 -6.41
N ASN A 82 4.84 3.72 -6.84
CA ASN A 82 4.49 4.81 -5.93
C ASN A 82 3.01 4.73 -5.58
N VAL A 83 2.71 4.24 -4.38
CA VAL A 83 1.35 4.05 -3.89
C VAL A 83 0.96 5.21 -2.99
N ARG A 84 -0.24 5.75 -3.24
CA ARG A 84 -0.84 6.83 -2.46
C ARG A 84 -2.24 6.40 -2.00
N CYS A 85 -2.44 6.38 -0.69
CA CYS A 85 -3.74 6.15 -0.08
C CYS A 85 -4.28 7.47 0.48
N PHE A 86 -5.43 7.91 -0.01
CA PHE A 86 -6.10 9.14 0.45
C PHE A 86 -7.20 8.80 1.46
N TYR A 87 -7.09 9.35 2.67
CA TYR A 87 -8.11 9.28 3.71
C TYR A 87 -8.83 10.63 3.76
N ALA A 88 -10.05 10.65 3.22
CA ALA A 88 -10.89 11.85 3.20
C ALA A 88 -11.39 12.18 4.61
N TYR A 89 -11.46 13.47 4.91
CA TYR A 89 -12.23 13.98 6.04
C TYR A 89 -13.65 14.24 5.54
N ILE A 90 -14.65 13.58 6.12
CA ILE A 90 -16.06 13.77 5.76
C ILE A 90 -16.73 14.48 6.92
N ASP A 91 -17.07 15.75 6.73
CA ASP A 91 -17.94 16.48 7.63
C ASP A 91 -19.39 16.02 7.40
N LYS A 92 -19.88 15.12 8.27
CA LYS A 92 -21.30 14.76 8.27
C LYS A 92 -22.07 15.78 9.09
N THR A 93 -22.72 16.73 8.42
CA THR A 93 -23.74 17.58 9.06
C THR A 93 -24.99 16.73 9.32
N VAL A 94 -25.30 16.46 10.59
CA VAL A 94 -26.56 15.82 10.99
C VAL A 94 -27.63 16.91 11.05
N ASN A 95 -28.45 17.02 10.00
CA ASN A 95 -29.64 17.87 10.05
C ASN A 95 -30.80 17.04 10.58
N THR A 96 -31.26 17.32 11.81
CA THR A 96 -32.53 16.81 12.32
C THR A 96 -33.61 17.85 12.09
N ASP A 97 -34.54 17.59 11.17
CA ASP A 97 -35.75 18.39 11.03
C ASP A 97 -36.69 18.03 12.18
N MET A 98 -36.68 18.85 13.24
CA MET A 98 -37.64 18.76 14.33
C MET A 98 -38.84 19.66 14.02
N GLU A 99 -39.93 19.08 13.52
CA GLU A 99 -41.21 19.80 13.38
C GLU A 99 -41.95 19.80 14.72
N VAL A 100 -42.05 20.97 15.37
CA VAL A 100 -42.83 21.16 16.60
C VAL A 100 -44.17 21.80 16.22
N ARG A 101 -45.28 21.07 16.38
CA ARG A 101 -46.63 21.63 16.28
C ARG A 101 -47.18 21.89 17.67
N TRP A 102 -47.52 23.15 17.93
CA TRP A 102 -48.28 23.54 19.10
C TRP A 102 -49.76 23.15 18.90
N VAL A 103 -50.35 22.53 19.92
CA VAL A 103 -51.79 22.27 19.98
C VAL A 103 -52.37 23.31 20.91
N ASP A 104 -52.96 24.36 20.34
CA ASP A 104 -53.77 25.30 21.10
C ASP A 104 -55.11 24.64 21.45
N ARG A 105 -55.44 24.64 22.74
CA ARG A 105 -56.66 24.05 23.33
C ARG A 105 -57.80 25.06 23.34
#